data_AF-A0A2V2GDH4-F1
#
_entry.id   AF-A0A2V2GDH4-F1
#
_cell.length_a   1.000
_cell.length_b   1.000
_cell.length_c   1.000
_cell.angle_alpha   90.00
_cell.angle_beta   90.00
_cell.angle_gamma   90.00
#
_symmetry.space_group_name_H-M   'P 1'
#
loop_
_entity.id
_entity.type
_entity.pdbx_description
1 polymer ?
#
loop_
_entity_poly.entity_id
_entity_poly.type
_entity_poly.pdbx_seq_one_letter_code
_entity_poly.pdbx_strand_id
1 'polypeptide(L)'
;MVLDSANNVFVGPDGYFKVVIDDFDGTRINAWHFEDNEGNKSVNLAKLSTGGHIDLLANIASPTVGSFATRDGVQRITREQAEQGLVMKK
;
A
#
# COMPACT_ATOMS: atom_id res chain seq x y z
N MET A 1 -13.00 -19.56 5.66
CA MET A 1 -11.90 -18.94 6.43
C MET A 1 -12.47 -17.72 7.13
N VAL A 2 -12.29 -17.59 8.44
CA VAL A 2 -12.78 -16.47 9.25
C VAL A 2 -11.56 -15.67 9.70
N LEU A 3 -11.62 -14.34 9.64
CA LEU A 3 -10.55 -13.48 10.16
C LEU A 3 -10.69 -13.42 11.69
N ASP A 4 -9.74 -14.03 12.39
CA ASP A 4 -9.70 -14.11 13.85
C ASP A 4 -8.24 -14.06 14.35
N SER A 5 -8.03 -14.15 15.67
CA SER A 5 -6.68 -14.07 16.26
C SER A 5 -5.73 -15.20 15.82
N ALA A 6 -6.25 -16.30 15.28
CA ALA A 6 -5.45 -17.42 14.78
C ALA A 6 -5.18 -17.32 13.26
N ASN A 7 -5.98 -16.51 12.54
CA ASN A 7 -5.95 -16.39 11.09
C ASN A 7 -5.74 -14.92 10.65
N ASN A 8 -4.93 -14.17 11.39
CA ASN A 8 -4.67 -12.74 11.13
C ASN A 8 -3.42 -12.48 10.28
N VAL A 9 -2.67 -13.52 9.89
CA VAL A 9 -1.45 -13.40 9.10
C VAL A 9 -1.61 -14.14 7.78
N PHE A 10 -1.40 -13.42 6.68
CA PHE A 10 -1.17 -14.02 5.37
C PHE A 10 0.33 -14.03 5.09
N VAL A 11 0.86 -15.17 4.69
CA VAL A 11 2.27 -15.32 4.28
C VAL A 11 2.32 -15.39 2.76
N GLY A 12 3.10 -14.49 2.16
CA GLY A 12 3.33 -14.45 0.73
C GLY A 12 4.14 -15.65 0.22
N PRO A 13 4.21 -15.85 -1.10
CA PRO A 13 4.98 -16.93 -1.71
C PRO A 13 6.41 -16.98 -1.16
N ASP A 14 6.87 -18.20 -0.88
CA ASP A 14 8.21 -18.50 -0.36
C ASP A 14 8.61 -17.72 0.91
N GLY A 15 7.64 -17.13 1.63
CA GLY A 15 7.90 -16.33 2.81
C GLY A 15 8.48 -14.95 2.54
N TYR A 16 8.37 -14.43 1.30
CA TYR A 16 8.97 -13.14 0.92
C TYR A 16 8.33 -11.92 1.60
N PHE A 17 7.09 -12.05 2.06
CA PHE A 17 6.41 -11.00 2.82
C PHE A 17 5.27 -11.60 3.66
N LYS A 18 4.75 -10.79 4.57
CA LYS A 18 3.50 -11.06 5.29
C LYS A 18 2.59 -9.84 5.23
N VAL A 19 1.30 -10.11 5.24
CA VAL A 19 0.27 -9.11 5.55
C VAL A 19 -0.34 -9.51 6.89
N VAL A 20 -0.27 -8.60 7.85
CA VAL A 20 -0.68 -8.86 9.23
C VAL A 20 -1.81 -7.92 9.59
N ILE A 21 -2.94 -8.50 10.01
CA ILE A 21 -4.05 -7.76 10.60
C ILE A 21 -3.78 -7.65 12.10
N ASP A 22 -3.59 -6.42 12.57
CA ASP A 22 -3.27 -6.13 13.97
C ASP A 22 -4.53 -5.89 14.81
N ASP A 23 -5.54 -5.24 14.22
CA ASP A 23 -6.80 -4.90 14.89
C ASP A 23 -7.98 -5.01 13.93
N PHE A 24 -8.94 -5.86 14.30
CA PHE A 24 -10.17 -6.11 13.56
C PHE A 24 -11.33 -6.18 14.56
N ASP A 25 -12.32 -5.30 14.39
CA ASP A 25 -13.48 -5.21 15.31
C ASP A 25 -14.64 -6.16 14.96
N GLY A 26 -14.43 -7.07 13.99
CA GLY A 26 -15.48 -7.92 13.43
C GLY A 26 -16.15 -7.36 12.18
N THR A 27 -15.96 -6.07 11.88
CA THR A 27 -16.51 -5.39 10.71
C THR A 27 -15.47 -4.61 9.91
N ARG A 28 -14.49 -4.00 10.57
CA ARG A 28 -13.47 -3.14 9.97
C ARG A 28 -12.08 -3.48 10.50
N ILE A 29 -11.11 -3.45 9.59
CA ILE A 29 -9.69 -3.50 9.92
C ILE A 29 -9.26 -2.09 10.35
N ASN A 30 -8.93 -1.94 11.64
CA ASN A 30 -8.51 -0.68 12.25
C ASN A 30 -6.99 -0.54 12.27
N ALA A 31 -6.26 -1.66 12.19
CA ALA A 31 -4.82 -1.67 12.02
C ALA A 31 -4.33 -2.88 11.22
N TRP A 32 -3.41 -2.63 10.29
CA TRP A 32 -2.69 -3.68 9.59
C TRP A 32 -1.34 -3.16 9.09
N HIS A 33 -0.40 -4.08 8.87
CA HIS A 33 0.91 -3.77 8.30
C HIS A 33 1.38 -4.83 7.30
N PHE A 34 2.33 -4.40 6.48
CA PHE A 34 3.16 -5.27 5.65
C PHE A 34 4.48 -5.54 6.37
N GLU A 35 4.95 -6.78 6.34
CA GLU A 35 6.27 -7.20 6.84
C GLU A 35 7.05 -7.83 5.68
N ASP A 36 8.30 -7.43 5.45
CA ASP A 36 9.16 -8.12 4.48
C ASP A 36 9.82 -9.38 5.08
N ASN A 37 10.55 -10.12 4.25
CA ASN A 37 11.25 -11.34 4.69
C ASN A 37 12.41 -11.10 5.66
N GLU A 38 12.86 -9.85 5.81
CA GLU A 38 13.87 -9.45 6.79
C GLU A 38 13.23 -9.04 8.14
N GLY A 39 11.91 -8.98 8.20
CA GLY A 39 11.15 -8.59 9.38
C GLY A 39 10.93 -7.08 9.51
N ASN A 40 11.27 -6.28 8.49
CA ASN A 40 10.96 -4.86 8.48
C ASN A 40 9.46 -4.66 8.29
N LYS A 41 8.88 -3.72 9.04
CA LYS A 41 7.44 -3.47 9.06
C LYS A 41 7.10 -2.09 8.52
N SER A 42 6.01 -2.02 7.76
CA SER A 42 5.38 -0.75 7.44
C SER A 42 4.77 -0.11 8.69
N VAL A 43 4.41 1.17 8.58
CA VAL A 43 3.47 1.80 9.52
C VAL A 43 2.09 1.13 9.43
N ASN A 44 1.17 1.47 10.34
CA ASN A 44 -0.23 1.06 10.24
C ASN A 44 -0.86 1.68 8.98
N LEU A 45 -1.16 0.82 8.00
CA LEU A 45 -1.67 1.22 6.69
C LEU A 45 -3.17 1.58 6.71
N ALA A 46 -3.94 1.14 7.71
CA ALA A 46 -5.35 1.55 7.87
C ALA A 46 -5.49 3.08 8.06
N LYS A 47 -4.45 3.74 8.58
CA LYS A 47 -4.41 5.20 8.77
C LYS A 47 -4.13 5.97 7.48
N LEU A 48 -3.63 5.31 6.44
CA LEU A 48 -3.25 5.94 5.17
C LEU A 48 -4.37 5.90 4.11
N SER A 49 -5.54 5.37 4.47
CA SER A 49 -6.75 5.28 3.63
C SER A 49 -7.42 6.65 3.37
N THR A 50 -6.66 7.72 3.15
CA THR A 50 -7.13 9.11 3.06
C THR A 50 -7.35 9.62 1.63
N GLY A 51 -7.38 8.74 0.63
CA GLY A 51 -7.79 9.09 -0.75
C GLY A 51 -6.90 8.55 -1.86
N GLY A 52 -5.79 7.89 -1.53
CA GLY A 52 -5.03 7.09 -2.49
C GLY A 52 -5.68 5.73 -2.73
N HIS A 53 -5.62 5.21 -3.96
CA HIS A 53 -6.00 3.82 -4.28
C HIS A 53 -4.87 2.81 -4.04
N ILE A 54 -3.74 3.27 -3.49
CA ILE A 54 -2.52 2.47 -3.30
C ILE A 54 -1.98 2.83 -1.91
N ASP A 55 -1.91 1.83 -1.02
CA ASP A 55 -1.42 2.01 0.35
C ASP A 55 0.09 1.84 0.48
N LEU A 56 0.69 0.93 -0.30
CA LEU A 56 2.11 0.59 -0.26
C LEU A 56 2.62 0.07 -1.61
N LEU A 57 3.86 0.43 -1.95
CA LEU A 57 4.66 -0.24 -2.97
C LEU A 57 5.92 -0.80 -2.29
N ALA A 58 6.05 -2.12 -2.24
CA ALA A 58 7.23 -2.80 -1.70
C ALA A 58 8.31 -2.96 -2.78
N ASN A 59 9.58 -2.87 -2.38
CA ASN A 59 10.73 -3.03 -3.28
C ASN A 59 10.72 -2.06 -4.49
N ILE A 60 10.60 -0.75 -4.22
CA ILE A 60 10.63 0.30 -5.27
C ILE A 60 11.93 0.28 -6.10
N ALA A 61 13.03 -0.25 -5.54
CA ALA A 61 14.28 -0.44 -6.27
C ALA A 61 14.18 -1.46 -7.42
N SER A 62 13.17 -2.35 -7.39
CA SER A 62 12.88 -3.26 -8.51
C SER A 62 12.49 -2.46 -9.76
N PRO A 63 13.08 -2.74 -10.94
CA PRO A 63 12.76 -2.02 -12.17
C PRO A 63 11.27 -2.04 -12.53
N THR A 64 10.56 -3.13 -12.22
CA THR A 64 9.13 -3.28 -12.50
C THR A 64 8.29 -2.39 -11.58
N VAL A 65 8.56 -2.43 -10.27
CA VAL A 65 7.80 -1.65 -9.28
C VAL A 65 8.15 -0.18 -9.37
N GLY A 66 9.43 0.15 -9.48
CA GLY A 66 9.92 1.52 -9.64
C GLY A 66 9.36 2.20 -10.89
N SER A 67 9.35 1.53 -12.04
CA SER A 67 8.75 2.10 -13.26
C SER A 67 7.26 2.40 -13.09
N PHE A 68 6.52 1.52 -12.41
CA PHE A 68 5.12 1.77 -12.07
C PHE A 68 4.96 2.98 -11.14
N ALA A 69 5.75 3.03 -10.05
CA ALA A 69 5.72 4.10 -9.06
C ALA A 69 6.00 5.47 -9.69
N THR A 70 7.02 5.55 -10.55
CA THR A 70 7.35 6.79 -11.28
C THR A 70 6.20 7.23 -12.17
N ARG A 71 5.60 6.31 -12.94
CA ARG A 71 4.48 6.64 -13.82
C ARG A 71 3.26 7.14 -13.04
N ASP A 72 2.89 6.47 -11.95
CA ASP A 72 1.78 6.88 -11.09
C ASP A 72 2.04 8.26 -10.47
N GLY A 73 3.24 8.48 -9.94
CA GLY A 73 3.65 9.79 -9.40
C GLY A 73 3.58 10.92 -10.43
N VAL A 74 4.12 10.71 -11.63
CA VAL A 74 4.05 11.69 -12.73
C VAL A 74 2.59 12.00 -13.12
N GLN A 75 1.73 10.99 -13.15
CA GLN A 75 0.30 11.18 -13.45
C GLN A 75 -0.42 12.00 -12.38
N ARG A 76 -0.12 11.78 -11.11
CA ARG A 76 -0.68 12.57 -9.99
C ARG A 76 -0.26 14.03 -10.08
N ILE A 77 1.04 14.28 -10.25
CA ILE A 77 1.58 15.64 -10.42
C ILE A 77 0.92 16.34 -11.62
N THR A 78 0.77 15.63 -12.75
CA THR A 78 0.12 16.17 -13.95
C THR A 78 -1.34 16.54 -13.68
N ARG A 79 -2.06 15.72 -12.92
CA ARG A 79 -3.46 15.98 -12.54
C ARG A 79 -3.56 17.21 -11.64
N GLU A 80 -2.72 17.31 -10.61
CA GLU A 80 -2.66 18.45 -9.71
C GLU A 80 -2.35 19.75 -10.47
N GLN A 81 -1.38 19.71 -11.40
CA GLN A 81 -1.05 20.85 -12.24
C GLN A 81 -2.21 21.25 -13.17
N ALA A 82 -2.95 20.29 -13.71
CA ALA A 82 -4.14 20.57 -14.53
C ALA A 82 -5.28 21.19 -13.71
N GLU A 83 -5.51 20.71 -12.48
CA GLU A 83 -6.49 21.29 -11.54
C GLU A 83 -6.14 22.73 -11.15
N GLN A 84 -4.85 23.05 -11.07
CA GLN A 84 -4.35 24.41 -10.82
C GLN A 84 -4.26 25.27 -12.10
N GLY A 85 -4.62 24.73 -13.27
CA GLY A 85 -4.55 25.43 -14.55
C GLY A 85 -3.12 25.69 -15.07
N LEU A 86 -2.11 25.05 -14.49
CA LEU A 86 -0.70 25.16 -14.90
C LEU A 86 -0.37 24.37 -16.16
N VAL A 87 -1.18 23.33 -16.46
CA VAL A 87 -1.06 22.53 -17.67
C VAL A 87 -2.33 22.68 -18.48
N MET A 88 -2.19 23.17 -19.71
CA MET A 88 -3.30 23.27 -20.66
C MET A 88 -3.66 21.86 -21.15
N LYS A 89 -4.95 21.50 -21.07
CA LYS A 89 -5.46 20.34 -21.82
C LYS A 89 -5.21 20.61 -23.31
N LYS A 90 -4.53 19.69 -23.99
CA LYS A 90 -4.54 19.67 -25.45
C LYS A 90 -5.95 19.43 -25.96
#